data_AF-A0AAU9BVL6-F1
#
_entry.id   AF-A0AAU9BVL6-F1
#
_cell.length_a   1.000
_cell.length_b   1.000
_cell.length_c   1.000
_cell.angle_alpha   90.00
_cell.angle_beta   90.00
_cell.angle_gamma   90.00
#
_symmetry.space_group_name_H-M   'P 1'
#
loop_
_entity.id
_entity.type
_entity.pdbx_description
1 polymer ?
#
loop_
_entity_poly.entity_id
_entity_poly.type
_entity_poly.pdbx_seq_one_letter_code
_entity_poly.pdbx_strand_id
1 'polypeptide(L)' 'MQKSFRFTNSSIKALPANTDTRSTELEVSDTEVIGLKCLSGRTGNKRFLLRYTFHGALLNKSDFG' A
#
# COMPACT_ATOMS: atom_id res chain seq x y z
N MET A 1 5.31 13.80 5.27
CA MET A 1 5.31 12.36 5.62
C MET A 1 6.03 11.61 4.52
N GLN A 2 7.03 10.80 4.86
CA GLN A 2 7.76 10.00 3.88
C GLN A 2 6.84 8.88 3.37
N LYS A 3 6.55 8.88 2.06
CA LYS A 3 5.61 7.92 1.43
C LYS A 3 6.27 6.59 1.06
N SER A 4 7.56 6.42 1.32
CA SER A 4 8.28 5.17 1.09
C SER A 4 9.30 4.90 2.19
N PHE A 5 9.21 3.73 2.80
CA PHE A 5 10.09 3.29 3.90
C PHE A 5 10.07 1.75 3.99
N ARG A 6 11.04 1.17 4.67
CA ARG A 6 11.08 -0.28 4.91
C ARG A 6 9.91 -0.72 5.79
N PHE A 7 9.08 -1.61 5.28
CA PHE A 7 7.96 -2.16 6.00
C PHE A 7 8.44 -3.09 7.10
N THR A 8 7.99 -2.78 8.31
CA THR A 8 8.16 -3.59 9.51
C THR A 8 6.84 -3.61 10.26
N ASN A 9 6.62 -4.59 11.13
CA ASN A 9 5.41 -4.63 11.93
C ASN A 9 5.20 -3.36 12.76
N SER A 10 6.29 -2.77 13.29
CA SER A 10 6.23 -1.53 14.05
C SER A 10 5.85 -0.33 13.18
N SER A 11 6.51 -0.15 12.02
CA SER A 11 6.25 0.97 11.13
C SER A 11 4.84 0.92 10.52
N ILE A 12 4.36 -0.27 10.15
CA ILE A 12 2.99 -0.46 9.63
C ILE A 12 1.96 -0.16 10.71
N LYS A 13 2.14 -0.65 11.94
CA LYS A 13 1.21 -0.35 13.05
C LYS A 13 1.18 1.13 13.39
N ALA A 14 2.32 1.83 13.28
CA ALA A 14 2.43 3.26 13.53
C ALA A 14 1.82 4.13 12.42
N LEU A 15 1.42 3.58 11.27
CA LEU A 15 0.80 4.36 10.20
C LEU A 15 -0.51 5.01 10.70
N PRO A 16 -0.67 6.33 10.55
CA PRO A 16 -1.89 7.01 10.94
C PRO A 16 -3.05 6.63 10.03
N ALA A 17 -4.27 6.88 10.48
CA ALA A 17 -5.44 6.88 9.62
C ALA A 17 -5.32 8.01 8.59
N ASN A 18 -5.93 7.83 7.42
CA ASN A 18 -5.96 8.88 6.42
C ASN A 18 -6.87 10.03 6.86
N THR A 19 -6.33 11.25 6.91
CA THR A 19 -7.06 12.48 7.23
C THR A 19 -7.34 13.35 6.00
N ASP A 20 -6.81 12.97 4.83
CA ASP A 20 -7.01 13.72 3.59
C ASP A 20 -8.47 13.58 3.12
N THR A 21 -9.10 14.71 2.81
CA THR A 21 -10.48 14.77 2.31
C THR A 21 -10.58 14.36 0.84
N ARG A 22 -9.49 14.46 0.07
CA ARG A 22 -9.43 14.18 -1.37
C ARG A 22 -9.19 12.72 -1.72
N SER A 23 -8.68 11.93 -0.77
CA SER A 23 -8.41 10.50 -0.95
C SER A 23 -9.18 9.68 0.09
N THR A 24 -9.53 8.44 -0.26
CA THR A 24 -10.04 7.48 0.71
C THR A 24 -8.90 6.93 1.58
N GLU A 25 -7.69 6.87 1.06
CA GLU A 25 -6.56 6.14 1.64
C GLU A 25 -5.24 6.93 1.60
N LEU A 26 -4.44 6.69 2.64
CA LEU A 26 -3.04 7.08 2.72
C LEU A 26 -2.22 5.92 2.18
N GLU A 27 -1.57 6.15 1.04
CA GLU A 27 -0.73 5.17 0.37
C GLU A 27 0.75 5.36 0.72
N VAL A 28 1.39 4.28 1.17
CA VAL A 28 2.83 4.20 1.40
C VAL A 28 3.41 2.98 0.70
N SER A 29 4.67 3.06 0.26
CA SER A 29 5.37 2.01 -0.48
C SER A 29 6.52 1.41 0.30
N ASP A 30 6.74 0.11 0.16
CA ASP A 30 7.91 -0.54 0.74
C ASP A 30 9.18 -0.22 -0.06
N THR A 31 10.33 -0.22 0.60
CA THR A 31 11.63 -0.02 -0.05
C THR A 31 12.35 -1.33 -0.39
N GLU A 32 12.00 -2.45 0.26
CA GLU A 32 12.64 -3.75 0.00
C GLU A 32 11.89 -4.57 -1.06
N VAL A 33 10.56 -4.51 -1.06
CA VAL A 33 9.69 -5.21 -2.02
C VAL A 33 9.07 -4.22 -3.00
N ILE A 34 9.61 -4.22 -4.23
CA ILE A 34 9.12 -3.36 -5.30
C ILE A 34 7.64 -3.67 -5.58
N GLY A 35 6.83 -2.61 -5.69
CA GLY A 35 5.41 -2.71 -5.98
C GLY A 35 4.54 -3.06 -4.77
N LEU A 36 5.12 -3.36 -3.61
CA LEU A 36 4.38 -3.57 -2.37
C LEU A 36 3.99 -2.22 -1.75
N LYS A 37 2.72 -2.08 -1.42
CA LYS A 37 2.14 -0.88 -0.83
C LYS A 37 1.24 -1.22 0.34
N CYS A 38 1.16 -0.31 1.30
CA CYS A 38 0.19 -0.34 2.39
C CYS A 38 -0.76 0.86 2.25
N LEU A 39 -2.06 0.57 2.29
CA LEU A 39 -3.14 1.54 2.20
C LEU A 39 -3.78 1.65 3.60
N SER A 40 -3.66 2.82 4.22
CA SER A 40 -4.29 3.13 5.51
C SER A 40 -5.55 3.96 5.26
N GLY A 41 -6.73 3.42 5.56
CA GLY A 41 -8.00 4.10 5.35
C GLY A 41 -8.34 5.12 6.44
N ARG A 42 -9.49 5.78 6.31
CA ARG A 42 -9.95 6.83 7.24
C ARG A 42 -10.27 6.33 8.64
N THR A 43 -10.61 5.04 8.79
CA THR A 43 -10.86 4.39 10.09
C THR A 43 -9.60 3.74 10.66
N GLY A 44 -8.45 3.90 10.00
CA GLY A 44 -7.19 3.26 10.40
C GLY A 44 -7.04 1.79 9.96
N ASN A 45 -8.03 1.26 9.24
CA ASN A 45 -7.94 -0.06 8.61
C ASN A 45 -6.78 -0.09 7.59
N LYS A 46 -6.04 -1.20 7.54
CA LYS A 46 -4.85 -1.35 6.70
C LYS A 46 -5.04 -2.48 5.70
N ARG A 47 -4.70 -2.22 4.44
CA ARG A 47 -4.72 -3.21 3.36
C ARG A 47 -3.38 -3.20 2.62
N PHE A 48 -2.95 -4.36 2.16
CA PHE A 48 -1.75 -4.48 1.34
C PHE A 48 -2.13 -4.64 -0.13
N LEU A 49 -1.37 -3.97 -1.00
CA LEU A 49 -1.48 -4.05 -2.44
C LEU A 49 -0.10 -4.41 -2.98
N LEU A 50 -0.01 -5.49 -3.76
CA LEU A 50 1.18 -5.81 -4.53
C LEU A 50 0.89 -5.54 -6.00
N ARG A 51 1.62 -4.59 -6.59
CA ARG A 51 1.57 -4.31 -8.02
C ARG A 51 2.75 -4.98 -8.69
N TYR A 52 2.47 -5.86 -9.64
CA TYR A 52 3.49 -6.53 -10.42
C TYR A 52 3.06 -6.61 -11.88
N THR A 53 4.03 -6.86 -12.75
CA THR A 53 3.80 -7.13 -14.17
C THR A 53 4.26 -8.55 -14.46
N PHE A 54 3.54 -9.21 -15.36
CA PHE A 54 3.89 -10.54 -15.83
C PHE A 54 3.89 -10.52 -17.36
N HIS A 55 5.02 -10.86 -17.97
CA HIS A 55 5.23 -10.76 -19.43
C HIS A 55 4.81 -9.40 -20.04
N GLY A 56 5.04 -8.29 -19.32
CA GLY A 56 4.72 -6.94 -19.80
C GLY A 56 3.25 -6.51 -19.60
N ALA A 57 2.37 -7.40 -19.15
CA ALA A 57 1.00 -7.07 -18.78
C ALA A 57 0.90 -6.75 -17.28
N LEU A 58 0.14 -5.70 -16.95
CA LEU A 58 -0.29 -5.44 -15.57
C LEU A 58 -1.38 -6.45 -15.22
N LEU A 59 -1.10 -7.34 -14.30
CA LEU A 59 -2.09 -8.29 -13.81
C LEU A 59 -2.91 -7.65 -12.67
N ASN A 60 -4.23 -7.76 -12.79
CA ASN A 60 -5.20 -7.35 -11.79
C ASN A 60 -5.71 -8.58 -11.04
N LYS A 61 -6.40 -8.35 -9.90
CA LYS A 61 -6.98 -9.42 -9.09
C LYS A 61 -7.92 -10.33 -9.90
N SER A 62 -8.56 -9.82 -10.95
CA SER A 62 -9.40 -10.59 -11.89
C SER A 62 -8.65 -11.66 -12.67
N ASP A 63 -7.33 -11.54 -12.77
CA ASP A 63 -6.51 -12.37 -13.68
C ASP A 63 -5.99 -13.62 -12.96
N PHE A 64 -6.16 -13.68 -11.64
CA PHE A 64 -6.01 -14.87 -10.83
C PHE A 64 -7.40 -15.46 -10.58
N GLY A 65 -7.83 -16.34 -11.49
CA GLY A 65 -9.05 -17.14 -11.35
C GLY A 65 -9.02 -18.02 -10.10
#